data_AF-A0A955YWH4-F1
#
_entry.id   AF-A0A955YWH4-F1
#
_cell.length_a   1.000
_cell.length_b   1.000
_cell.length_c   1.000
_cell.angle_alpha   90.00
_cell.angle_beta   90.00
_cell.angle_gamma   90.00
#
_symmetry.space_group_name_H-M   'P 1'
#
loop_
_entity.id
_entity.type
_entity.pdbx_description
1 polymer ?
#
loop_
_entity_poly.entity_id
_entity_poly.type
_entity_poly.pdbx_seq_one_letter_code
_entity_poly.pdbx_strand_id
1 'polypeptide(L)'
;MTIRRTTTLLMSGLVATLVGSTGAHAAGWDTPILYSAQHMGMGGAAIAYVDDPSAMFHNPAGLGRTEGLTLMANLSVIFGTITSSPEGVDSARDIESENILSTPPLVG
;
A
#
# COMPACT_ATOMS: atom_id res chain seq x y z
N MET A 1 -10.68 -33.99 -16.59
CA MET A 1 -11.79 -33.16 -16.05
C MET A 1 -11.29 -32.12 -15.04
N THR A 2 -10.06 -31.61 -15.20
CA THR A 2 -9.36 -30.83 -14.15
C THR A 2 -9.34 -29.34 -14.50
N ILE A 3 -9.14 -29.00 -15.78
CA ILE A 3 -9.02 -27.63 -16.29
C ILE A 3 -10.27 -26.79 -16.01
N ARG A 4 -11.47 -27.33 -16.28
CA ARG A 4 -12.74 -26.61 -16.05
C ARG A 4 -12.95 -26.24 -14.58
N ARG A 5 -12.52 -27.10 -13.66
CA ARG A 5 -12.66 -26.90 -12.22
C ARG A 5 -11.69 -25.83 -11.71
N THR A 6 -10.46 -25.81 -12.22
CA THR A 6 -9.47 -24.78 -11.89
C THR A 6 -9.86 -23.40 -12.41
N THR A 7 -10.38 -23.32 -13.64
CA THR A 7 -10.86 -22.05 -14.22
C THR A 7 -12.06 -21.50 -13.45
N THR A 8 -13.01 -22.35 -13.05
CA THR A 8 -14.14 -21.91 -12.22
C THR A 8 -13.69 -21.40 -10.86
N LEU A 9 -12.72 -22.07 -10.21
CA LEU A 9 -12.18 -21.62 -8.91
C LEU A 9 -11.47 -20.26 -9.02
N LEU A 10 -10.66 -20.04 -10.06
CA LEU A 10 -10.01 -18.76 -10.31
C LEU A 10 -11.02 -17.63 -10.57
N MET A 11 -12.06 -17.91 -11.36
CA MET A 11 -13.12 -16.93 -11.64
C MET A 11 -13.94 -16.59 -10.39
N SER A 12 -14.30 -17.59 -9.57
CA SER A 12 -14.98 -17.33 -8.30
C SER A 12 -14.11 -16.53 -7.32
N GLY A 13 -12.79 -16.79 -7.30
CA GLY A 13 -11.85 -16.01 -6.50
C GLY A 13 -11.75 -14.55 -6.94
N LEU A 14 -11.65 -14.31 -8.25
CA LEU A 14 -11.64 -12.96 -8.83
C LEU A 14 -12.94 -12.19 -8.56
N VAL A 15 -14.09 -12.85 -8.67
CA VAL A 15 -15.39 -12.23 -8.36
C VAL A 15 -15.47 -11.90 -6.88
N ALA A 16 -14.99 -12.77 -5.99
CA ALA A 16 -14.99 -12.51 -4.55
C ALA A 16 -14.10 -11.31 -4.18
N THR A 17 -12.93 -11.14 -4.80
CA THR A 17 -12.06 -9.98 -4.55
C THR A 17 -12.66 -8.67 -5.06
N LEU A 18 -13.34 -8.69 -6.21
CA LEU A 18 -14.03 -7.51 -6.75
C LEU A 18 -15.21 -7.07 -5.88
N VAL A 19 -15.98 -8.02 -5.35
CA VAL A 19 -17.15 -7.72 -4.50
C VAL A 19 -16.74 -7.32 -3.08
N GLY A 20 -15.60 -7.82 -2.58
CA GLY A 20 -15.07 -7.48 -1.27
C GLY A 20 -14.30 -6.16 -1.18
N SER A 21 -14.13 -5.43 -2.29
CA SER A 21 -13.42 -4.15 -2.30
C SER A 21 -14.23 -3.08 -1.57
N THR A 22 -13.81 -2.70 -0.36
CA THR A 22 -14.38 -1.57 0.37
C THR A 22 -13.91 -0.23 -0.21
N GLY A 23 -14.64 0.85 0.11
CA GLY A 23 -14.40 2.19 -0.46
C GLY A 23 -12.98 2.70 -0.21
N ALA A 24 -12.38 3.31 -1.23
CA ALA A 24 -11.09 3.98 -1.10
C ALA A 24 -11.27 5.28 -0.29
N HIS A 25 -10.74 5.32 0.92
CA HIS A 25 -10.63 6.55 1.70
C HIS A 25 -9.48 7.39 1.11
N ALA A 26 -9.73 8.68 0.86
CA ALA A 26 -8.73 9.58 0.28
C ALA A 26 -7.48 9.64 1.17
N ALA A 27 -6.38 9.08 0.67
CA ALA A 27 -5.10 9.03 1.36
C ALA A 27 -4.38 10.37 1.19
N GLY A 28 -4.73 11.37 2.01
CA GLY A 28 -3.89 12.56 2.20
C GLY A 28 -2.51 12.24 2.81
N TRP A 29 -2.32 10.99 3.25
CA TRP A 29 -1.15 10.44 3.93
C TRP A 29 -0.49 9.29 3.16
N ASP A 30 -0.74 9.21 1.84
CA ASP A 30 -0.14 8.17 1.02
C ASP A 30 1.39 8.26 1.09
N THR A 31 2.01 7.18 1.56
CA THR A 31 3.46 7.09 1.73
C THR A 31 3.95 5.97 0.81
N PRO A 32 4.23 6.27 -0.48
CA PRO A 32 4.52 5.26 -1.48
C PRO A 32 5.65 4.31 -1.09
N ILE A 33 6.58 4.77 -0.25
CA ILE A 33 7.66 3.97 0.30
C ILE A 33 7.17 2.69 1.01
N LEU A 34 5.94 2.65 1.54
CA LEU A 34 5.41 1.50 2.27
C LEU A 34 4.85 0.37 1.39
N TYR A 35 4.73 0.57 0.08
CA TYR A 35 4.06 -0.41 -0.77
C TYR A 35 4.84 -1.72 -0.93
N SER A 36 6.15 -1.73 -0.61
CA SER A 36 6.87 -2.97 -0.34
C SER A 36 7.98 -2.78 0.70
N ALA A 37 8.25 -3.85 1.45
CA ALA A 37 9.34 -3.88 2.42
C ALA A 37 10.72 -3.75 1.75
N GLN A 38 10.86 -4.24 0.53
CA GLN A 38 12.08 -4.11 -0.26
C GLN A 38 12.34 -2.64 -0.61
N HIS A 39 11.32 -1.91 -1.05
CA HIS A 39 11.45 -0.49 -1.37
C HIS A 39 11.74 0.37 -0.13
N MET A 40 11.18 0.02 1.03
CA MET A 40 11.58 0.61 2.31
C MET A 40 13.07 0.35 2.61
N GLY A 41 13.55 -0.89 2.44
CA GLY A 41 14.95 -1.25 2.67
C GLY A 41 15.94 -0.54 1.72
N MET A 42 15.49 -0.16 0.53
CA MET A 42 16.26 0.62 -0.44
C MET A 42 16.19 2.14 -0.21
N GLY A 43 15.56 2.60 0.87
CA GLY A 43 15.41 4.02 1.17
C GLY A 43 14.52 4.78 0.17
N GLY A 44 13.56 4.09 -0.46
CA GLY A 44 12.63 4.72 -1.42
C GLY A 44 13.12 4.80 -2.86
N ALA A 45 14.20 4.09 -3.23
CA ALA A 45 14.74 4.05 -4.60
C ALA A 45 13.83 3.32 -5.63
N ALA A 46 12.60 2.98 -5.25
CA ALA A 46 11.61 2.24 -6.05
C ALA A 46 11.28 2.88 -7.41
N ILE A 47 11.41 4.21 -7.51
CA ILE A 47 11.20 4.96 -8.75
C ILE A 47 12.21 4.51 -9.82
N ALA A 48 13.46 4.25 -9.43
CA ALA A 48 14.51 3.83 -10.36
C ALA A 48 14.51 2.32 -10.61
N TYR A 49 14.16 1.51 -9.60
CA TYR A 49 14.15 0.06 -9.71
C TYR A 49 12.99 -0.56 -8.92
N VAL A 50 12.17 -1.34 -9.63
CA VAL A 50 11.09 -2.18 -9.09
C VAL A 50 10.79 -3.32 -10.05
N ASP A 51 10.83 -4.55 -9.57
CA ASP A 51 10.60 -5.78 -10.35
C ASP A 51 9.47 -6.65 -9.80
N ASP A 52 8.81 -6.20 -8.72
CA ASP A 52 7.70 -6.88 -8.06
C ASP A 52 6.33 -6.20 -8.37
N PRO A 53 5.19 -6.81 -8.00
CA PRO A 53 3.86 -6.25 -8.28
C PRO A 53 3.63 -4.83 -7.76
N SER A 54 4.35 -4.34 -6.74
CA SER A 54 4.26 -2.95 -6.29
C SER A 54 4.79 -1.94 -7.30
N ALA A 55 5.39 -2.38 -8.43
CA ALA A 55 5.66 -1.54 -9.59
C ALA A 55 4.45 -0.71 -10.02
N MET A 56 3.23 -1.25 -9.83
CA MET A 56 1.98 -0.55 -10.15
C MET A 56 1.81 0.79 -9.41
N PHE A 57 2.47 0.96 -8.26
CA PHE A 57 2.37 2.15 -7.42
C PHE A 57 3.63 3.04 -7.47
N HIS A 58 4.78 2.51 -7.91
CA HIS A 58 6.04 3.25 -7.95
C HIS A 58 6.47 3.64 -9.37
N ASN A 59 6.55 2.64 -10.27
CA ASN A 59 7.02 2.81 -11.65
C ASN A 59 6.51 1.63 -12.51
N PRO A 60 5.45 1.85 -13.33
CA PRO A 60 4.83 0.79 -14.11
C PRO A 60 5.76 0.18 -15.17
N ALA A 61 6.87 0.84 -15.55
CA ALA A 61 7.88 0.23 -16.42
C ALA A 61 8.52 -1.03 -15.80
N GLY A 62 8.46 -1.15 -14.47
CA GLY A 62 8.94 -2.31 -13.73
C GLY A 62 8.10 -3.58 -13.89
N LEU A 63 6.82 -3.46 -14.25
CA LEU A 63 5.92 -4.62 -14.43
C LEU A 63 6.37 -5.55 -15.56
N GLY A 64 7.09 -5.02 -16.56
CA GLY A 64 7.67 -5.84 -17.63
C GLY A 64 8.76 -6.81 -17.14
N ARG A 65 9.22 -6.67 -15.90
CA ARG A 65 10.18 -7.57 -15.23
C ARG A 65 9.51 -8.64 -14.38
N THR A 66 8.19 -8.54 -14.18
CA THR A 66 7.42 -9.50 -13.38
C THR A 66 6.77 -10.51 -14.31
N GLU A 67 7.11 -11.80 -14.17
CA GLU A 67 6.63 -12.86 -15.07
C GLU A 67 5.40 -13.59 -14.52
N GLY A 68 4.46 -13.91 -15.40
CA GLY A 68 3.28 -14.73 -15.05
C GLY A 68 2.35 -14.08 -14.02
N LEU A 69 1.70 -14.90 -13.20
CA LEU A 69 0.85 -14.44 -12.10
C LEU A 69 1.69 -14.31 -10.83
N THR A 70 1.98 -13.08 -10.41
CA THR A 70 2.68 -12.79 -9.16
C THR A 70 1.75 -12.06 -8.21
N LEU A 71 1.62 -12.59 -6.98
CA LEU A 71 0.78 -12.04 -5.92
C LEU A 71 1.67 -11.54 -4.79
N MET A 72 1.40 -10.33 -4.28
CA MET A 72 2.16 -9.74 -3.17
C MET A 72 1.21 -9.16 -2.12
N ALA A 73 1.50 -9.44 -0.86
CA ALA A 73 0.84 -8.84 0.29
C ALA A 73 1.91 -8.17 1.17
N ASN A 74 1.65 -6.95 1.62
CA ASN A 74 2.56 -6.20 2.50
C ASN A 74 1.79 -5.68 3.72
N LEU A 75 2.44 -5.70 4.88
CA LEU A 75 1.97 -5.07 6.10
C LEU A 75 3.07 -4.13 6.60
N SER A 76 2.77 -2.85 6.67
CA SER A 76 3.67 -1.83 7.19
C SER A 76 2.98 -1.04 8.28
N VAL A 77 3.67 -0.86 9.41
CA VAL A 77 3.17 -0.10 10.56
C VAL A 77 4.09 1.10 10.74
N ILE A 78 3.54 2.31 10.56
CA ILE A 78 4.26 3.56 10.84
C ILE A 78 4.01 3.95 12.29
N PHE A 79 5.09 4.21 13.02
CA PHE A 79 5.08 4.95 14.28
C PHE A 79 5.84 6.25 14.06
N GLY A 80 5.22 7.40 14.30
CA GLY A 80 5.85 8.69 14.10
C GLY A 80 5.16 9.79 14.90
N THR A 81 5.95 10.76 15.35
CA THR A 81 5.44 11.99 15.97
C THR A 81 5.66 13.13 14.98
N ILE A 82 4.59 13.82 14.59
CA ILE A 82 4.70 14.99 13.73
C ILE A 82 5.07 16.18 14.61
N THR A 83 6.29 16.69 14.47
CA THR A 83 6.69 17.97 15.07
C THR A 83 6.78 19.00 13.95
N SER A 84 5.86 19.97 13.96
CA SER A 84 5.96 21.15 13.10
C SER A 84 6.59 22.30 13.90
N SER A 85 7.47 23.07 13.28
CA SER A 85 7.92 24.35 13.81
C SER A 85 7.07 25.45 13.14
N PRO A 86 5.99 25.95 13.79
CA PRO A 86 5.30 27.10 13.26
C PRO A 86 6.23 28.32 13.36
N GLU A 87 6.91 28.67 12.26
CA GLU A 87 7.46 30.01 12.12
C GLU A 87 6.26 30.96 11.90
N GLY A 88 5.87 31.68 12.95
CA GLY A 88 5.06 32.90 12.80
C GLY A 88 3.74 33.02 13.56
N VAL A 89 3.48 32.24 14.62
CA VAL A 89 2.37 32.54 15.55
C VAL A 89 2.79 32.32 17.00
N ASP A 90 3.01 33.42 17.73
CA ASP A 90 3.34 33.51 19.18
C ASP A 90 2.25 32.93 20.12
N SER A 91 1.39 32.01 19.65
CA SER A 91 0.27 31.46 20.43
C SER A 91 -0.03 29.98 20.21
N ALA A 92 0.71 29.26 19.34
CA ALA A 92 0.55 27.82 19.17
C ALA A 92 1.71 27.07 19.84
N ARG A 93 1.64 26.90 21.17
CA ARG A 93 2.75 26.35 21.96
C ARG A 93 2.85 24.83 22.03
N ASP A 94 1.83 24.09 21.63
CA ASP A 94 1.90 22.64 21.54
C ASP A 94 0.90 22.18 20.48
N ILE A 95 1.40 21.58 19.40
CA ILE A 95 0.56 20.80 18.47
C ILE A 95 0.87 19.35 18.79
N GLU A 96 0.09 18.76 19.69
CA GLU A 96 0.22 17.34 19.99
C GLU A 96 -0.25 16.51 18.78
N SER A 97 0.65 15.63 18.32
CA SER A 97 0.36 14.68 17.26
C SER A 97 -0.66 13.66 17.76
N GLU A 98 -1.84 13.63 17.16
CA GLU A 98 -2.86 12.62 17.46
C GLU A 98 -2.38 11.22 17.03
N ASN A 99 -2.62 10.22 17.88
CA ASN A 99 -2.24 8.84 17.59
C ASN A 99 -3.29 8.21 16.66
N ILE A 100 -2.92 8.03 15.39
CA ILE A 100 -3.79 7.37 14.40
C ILE A 100 -3.52 5.87 14.41
N LEU A 101 -4.49 5.11 14.90
CA LEU A 101 -4.53 3.66 14.75
C LEU A 101 -5.10 3.32 13.37
N SER A 102 -4.24 2.99 12.41
CA SER A 102 -4.66 2.40 11.13
C SER A 102 -5.11 0.96 11.36
N THR A 103 -6.41 0.74 11.54
CA THR A 103 -6.99 -0.61 11.60
C THR A 103 -7.01 -1.22 10.19
N PRO A 104 -6.34 -2.37 9.94
CA PRO A 104 -6.50 -3.09 8.68
C PRO A 104 -7.98 -3.48 8.48
N PRO A 105 -8.50 -3.50 7.24
CA PRO A 105 -9.89 -3.81 6.97
C PRO A 105 -10.14 -5.30 7.24
N LEU A 106 -10.39 -5.62 8.50
CA LEU A 106 -10.91 -6.91 8.93
C LEU A 106 -12.26 -6.62 9.59
N VAL A 107 -13.33 -6.87 8.83
CA VAL A 107 -14.76 -6.81 9.19
C VAL A 107 -15.45 -5.48 8.86
N GLY A 108 -16.14 -5.48 7.72
CA GLY A 108 -17.43 -4.82 7.51
C GLY A 108 -18.50 -5.89 7.35
#